data_AF-A0A9D6V4L5-F1
#
_entry.id   AF-A0A9D6V4L5-F1
#
_cell.length_a   1.000
_cell.length_b   1.000
_cell.length_c   1.000
_cell.angle_alpha   90.00
_cell.angle_beta   90.00
_cell.angle_gamma   90.00
#
_symmetry.space_group_name_H-M   'P 1'
#
loop_
_entity.id
_entity.type
_entity.pdbx_description
1 polymer ?
#
loop_
_entity_poly.entity_id
_entity_poly.type
_entity_poly.pdbx_seq_one_letter_code
_entity_poly.pdbx_strand_id
1 'polypeptide(L)'
;MNCKDRQIQISQFHRGELSDPEVESLLEHLEKCDECRMADREFKHVEHFLRSSADPPVPPFLNQRIIARVTEEMRKDRNAGILARLFAPLRVLKPLHAAGVIMVALCLGMLTGSNLLYSFNGIHLPQQDDVVSLVFGNNSSDPASFDFLYKDDQGNR
;
A
#
# COMPACT_ATOMS: atom_id res chain seq x y z
N MET A 1 25.21 -31.53 -32.82
CA MET A 1 24.29 -31.47 -31.67
C MET A 1 23.88 -32.89 -31.32
N ASN A 2 23.77 -33.19 -30.03
CA ASN A 2 23.51 -34.55 -29.54
C ASN A 2 22.07 -34.95 -29.85
N CYS A 3 21.85 -36.15 -30.38
CA CYS A 3 20.50 -36.66 -30.69
C CYS A 3 19.59 -36.70 -29.45
N LYS A 4 20.17 -36.87 -28.25
CA LYS A 4 19.41 -36.85 -26.99
C LYS A 4 18.73 -35.51 -26.74
N ASP A 5 19.43 -34.41 -26.95
CA ASP A 5 18.88 -33.06 -26.73
C ASP A 5 17.76 -32.79 -27.74
N ARG A 6 17.95 -33.25 -28.99
CA ARG A 6 16.94 -33.13 -30.05
C ARG A 6 15.70 -33.95 -29.76
N GLN A 7 15.83 -35.12 -29.13
CA GLN A 7 14.67 -35.93 -28.74
C GLN A 7 13.80 -35.23 -27.69
N ILE A 8 14.40 -34.50 -26.75
CA ILE A 8 13.66 -33.66 -25.80
C ILE A 8 12.94 -32.54 -26.56
N GLN A 9 13.62 -31.87 -27.49
CA GLN A 9 13.02 -30.81 -28.31
C GLN A 9 11.86 -31.31 -29.17
N ILE A 10 11.87 -32.55 -29.68
CA ILE A 10 10.71 -33.14 -30.38
C ILE A 10 9.47 -33.11 -29.49
N SER A 11 9.59 -33.47 -28.22
CA SER A 11 8.43 -33.44 -27.29
C SER A 11 7.92 -32.02 -27.03
N GLN A 12 8.81 -31.03 -26.97
CA GLN A 12 8.47 -29.61 -26.80
C GLN A 12 7.84 -29.03 -28.07
N PHE A 13 8.32 -29.46 -29.24
CA PHE A 13 7.77 -29.09 -30.55
C PHE A 13 6.29 -29.47 -30.65
N HIS A 14 5.94 -30.71 -30.31
CA HIS A 14 4.53 -31.19 -30.32
C HIS A 14 3.64 -30.48 -29.30
N ARG A 15 4.22 -29.86 -28.27
CA ARG A 15 3.51 -29.05 -27.27
C ARG A 15 3.44 -27.56 -27.62
N GLY A 16 4.07 -27.12 -28.71
CA GLY A 16 4.15 -25.71 -29.10
C GLY A 16 5.01 -24.86 -28.15
N GLU A 17 5.98 -25.47 -27.46
CA GLU A 17 6.81 -24.82 -26.43
C GLU A 17 8.17 -24.33 -26.96
N LEU A 18 8.50 -24.61 -28.23
CA LEU A 18 9.72 -24.14 -28.88
C LEU A 18 9.51 -22.76 -29.52
N SER A 19 10.57 -21.96 -29.50
CA SER A 19 10.63 -20.71 -30.27
C SER A 19 10.93 -20.98 -31.75
N ASP A 20 10.54 -20.08 -32.64
CA ASP A 20 10.76 -20.16 -34.09
C ASP A 20 12.19 -20.59 -34.51
N PRO A 21 13.29 -20.01 -33.95
CA PRO A 21 14.64 -20.44 -34.34
C PRO A 21 14.99 -21.87 -33.86
N GLU A 22 14.38 -22.32 -32.76
CA GLU A 22 14.59 -23.69 -32.26
C GLU A 22 13.85 -24.70 -33.11
N VAL A 23 12.66 -24.34 -33.60
CA VAL A 23 11.89 -25.16 -34.55
C VAL A 23 12.67 -25.36 -35.84
N GLU A 24 13.17 -24.28 -36.45
CA GLU A 24 13.95 -24.37 -37.69
C GLU A 24 15.19 -25.25 -37.51
N SER A 25 15.92 -25.02 -36.42
CA SER A 25 17.08 -25.83 -36.05
C SER A 25 16.76 -27.31 -35.83
N LEU A 26 15.58 -27.62 -35.27
CA LEU A 26 15.12 -28.99 -35.08
C LEU A 26 14.75 -29.65 -36.41
N LEU A 27 14.04 -28.95 -37.29
CA LEU A 27 13.65 -29.44 -38.61
C LEU A 27 14.88 -29.78 -39.47
N GLU A 28 15.90 -28.90 -39.49
CA GLU A 28 17.17 -29.18 -40.17
C GLU A 28 17.85 -30.46 -39.66
N HIS A 29 17.71 -30.75 -38.37
CA HIS A 29 18.25 -31.97 -37.78
C HIS A 29 17.44 -33.21 -38.18
N LEU A 30 16.11 -33.10 -38.20
CA LEU A 30 15.21 -34.19 -38.62
C LEU A 30 15.38 -34.56 -40.10
N GLU A 31 15.84 -33.64 -40.95
CA GLU A 31 16.20 -33.96 -42.34
C GLU A 31 17.45 -34.86 -42.40
N LYS A 32 18.42 -34.61 -41.53
CA LYS A 32 19.75 -35.25 -41.56
C LYS A 32 19.87 -36.50 -40.70
N CYS A 33 19.01 -36.67 -39.69
CA CYS A 33 19.09 -37.78 -38.73
C CYS A 33 17.88 -38.71 -38.82
N ASP A 34 18.11 -39.96 -39.23
CA ASP A 34 17.07 -40.99 -39.31
C ASP A 34 16.50 -41.39 -37.95
N GLU A 35 17.34 -41.47 -36.90
CA GLU A 35 16.92 -41.86 -35.56
C GLU A 35 15.93 -40.85 -34.97
N CYS A 36 16.24 -39.56 -35.03
CA CYS A 36 15.35 -38.52 -34.55
C CYS A 36 14.07 -38.43 -35.39
N ARG A 37 14.14 -38.70 -36.70
CA ARG A 37 12.96 -38.80 -37.58
C ARG A 37 12.07 -40.00 -37.24
N MET A 38 12.63 -41.13 -36.83
CA MET A 38 11.86 -42.24 -36.31
C MET A 38 11.16 -41.87 -35.00
N ALA A 39 11.88 -41.25 -34.06
CA ALA A 39 11.29 -40.78 -32.81
C ALA A 39 10.12 -39.81 -33.04
N ASP A 40 10.27 -38.83 -33.94
CA ASP A 40 9.17 -37.91 -34.29
C ASP A 40 7.95 -38.63 -34.88
N ARG A 41 8.16 -39.66 -35.72
CA ARG A 41 7.07 -40.49 -36.24
C ARG A 41 6.33 -41.26 -35.16
N GLU A 42 7.04 -41.80 -34.17
CA GLU A 42 6.43 -42.48 -33.02
C GLU A 42 5.57 -41.51 -32.21
N PHE A 43 6.06 -40.30 -31.94
CA PHE A 43 5.27 -39.26 -31.27
C PHE A 43 3.99 -38.91 -32.05
N LYS A 44 4.09 -38.69 -33.36
CA LYS A 44 2.93 -38.42 -34.23
C LYS A 44 1.93 -39.56 -34.23
N HIS A 45 2.41 -40.81 -34.19
CA HIS A 45 1.53 -41.99 -34.15
C HIS A 45 0.76 -42.06 -32.84
N VAL A 46 1.41 -41.81 -31.71
CA VAL A 46 0.74 -41.76 -30.39
C VAL A 46 -0.27 -40.61 -30.35
N GLU A 47 0.09 -39.42 -30.84
CA GLU A 47 -0.82 -38.28 -30.90
C GLU A 47 -2.05 -38.58 -31.78
N HIS A 48 -1.84 -39.18 -32.95
CA HIS A 48 -2.92 -39.59 -33.84
C HIS A 48 -3.84 -40.60 -33.14
N PHE A 49 -3.27 -41.61 -32.47
CA PHE A 49 -4.05 -42.59 -31.72
C PHE A 49 -4.93 -41.92 -30.65
N LEU A 50 -4.36 -41.00 -29.86
CA LEU A 50 -5.11 -40.25 -28.84
C LEU A 50 -6.23 -39.40 -29.46
N ARG A 51 -5.96 -38.70 -30.56
CA ARG A 51 -6.97 -37.88 -31.26
C ARG A 51 -8.06 -38.71 -31.95
N SER A 52 -7.74 -39.93 -32.37
CA SER A 52 -8.69 -40.86 -33.00
C SER A 52 -9.54 -41.62 -31.98
N SER A 53 -9.14 -41.61 -30.71
CA SER A 53 -9.90 -42.23 -29.64
C SER A 53 -11.21 -41.47 -29.40
N ALA A 54 -12.27 -42.19 -29.00
CA ALA A 54 -13.56 -41.59 -28.78
C ALA A 54 -13.48 -40.53 -27.68
N ASP A 55 -14.02 -39.33 -27.96
CA ASP A 55 -14.07 -38.26 -26.99
C ASP A 55 -14.80 -38.72 -25.72
N PRO A 56 -14.28 -38.40 -24.52
CA PRO A 56 -14.96 -38.72 -23.29
C PRO A 56 -16.32 -37.99 -23.24
N PRO A 57 -17.36 -38.61 -22.67
CA PRO A 57 -18.66 -37.95 -22.56
C PRO A 57 -18.53 -36.68 -21.73
N VAL A 58 -19.02 -35.56 -22.27
CA VAL A 58 -19.03 -34.27 -21.56
C VAL A 58 -19.92 -34.41 -20.32
N PRO A 59 -19.42 -34.04 -19.12
CA PRO A 59 -20.22 -34.18 -17.90
C PRO A 59 -21.47 -33.30 -17.97
N PRO A 60 -22.59 -33.77 -17.39
CA PRO A 60 -23.81 -32.98 -17.35
C PRO A 60 -23.54 -31.66 -16.61
N PHE A 61 -24.17 -30.59 -17.09
CA PHE A 61 -24.05 -29.23 -16.54
C PHE A 61 -22.70 -28.50 -16.74
N LEU A 62 -21.73 -29.06 -17.48
CA LEU A 62 -20.44 -28.38 -17.72
C LEU A 62 -20.64 -27.05 -18.46
N ASN A 63 -21.44 -27.05 -19.52
CA ASN A 63 -21.72 -25.85 -20.31
C ASN A 63 -22.37 -24.76 -19.46
N GLN A 64 -23.33 -25.13 -18.61
CA GLN A 64 -23.99 -24.21 -17.68
C GLN A 64 -22.99 -23.61 -16.69
N ARG A 65 -22.08 -24.41 -16.15
CA ARG A 65 -21.03 -23.94 -15.23
C ARG A 65 -20.05 -22.99 -15.92
N ILE A 66 -19.66 -23.30 -17.16
CA ILE A 66 -18.78 -22.42 -17.96
C ILE A 66 -19.49 -21.09 -18.23
N ILE A 67 -20.72 -21.11 -18.73
CA ILE A 67 -21.50 -19.90 -19.01
C ILE A 67 -21.69 -19.08 -17.73
N ALA A 68 -22.07 -19.70 -16.61
CA ALA A 68 -22.24 -19.01 -15.34
C ALA A 68 -20.93 -18.35 -14.87
N ARG A 69 -19.79 -19.02 -15.06
CA ARG A 69 -18.48 -18.47 -14.67
C ARG A 69 -18.06 -17.31 -15.56
N VAL A 70 -18.15 -17.48 -16.88
CA VAL A 70 -17.79 -16.45 -17.86
C VAL A 70 -18.68 -15.21 -17.70
N THR A 71 -19.98 -15.40 -17.51
CA THR A 71 -20.92 -14.27 -17.33
C THR A 71 -20.66 -13.50 -16.05
N GLU A 72 -20.31 -14.16 -14.94
CA GLU A 72 -19.97 -13.46 -13.69
C GLU A 72 -18.65 -12.70 -13.79
N GLU A 73 -17.63 -13.25 -14.47
CA GLU A 73 -16.37 -12.55 -14.72
C GLU A 73 -16.60 -11.30 -15.58
N MET A 74 -17.36 -11.41 -16.67
CA MET A 74 -17.74 -10.27 -17.50
C MET A 74 -18.55 -9.21 -16.73
N ARG A 75 -19.42 -9.63 -15.81
CA ARG A 75 -20.22 -8.71 -14.97
C ARG A 75 -19.33 -7.99 -13.96
N LYS A 76 -18.39 -8.69 -13.34
CA LYS A 76 -17.44 -8.11 -12.37
C LYS A 76 -16.56 -7.05 -13.04
N ASP A 77 -16.00 -7.35 -14.22
CA ASP A 77 -15.15 -6.41 -14.95
C ASP A 77 -15.92 -5.16 -15.38
N ARG A 78 -17.15 -5.35 -15.87
CA ARG A 78 -18.05 -4.24 -16.23
C ARG A 78 -18.36 -3.36 -15.02
N ASN A 79 -18.74 -3.97 -13.89
CA ASN A 79 -19.10 -3.24 -12.68
C ASN A 79 -17.89 -2.54 -12.06
N ALA A 80 -16.70 -3.14 -12.09
CA ALA A 80 -15.47 -2.52 -11.66
C ALA A 80 -15.16 -1.25 -12.49
N GLY A 81 -15.35 -1.31 -13.81
CA GLY A 81 -15.21 -0.13 -14.69
C GLY A 81 -16.23 0.97 -14.40
N ILE A 82 -17.49 0.62 -14.13
CA ILE A 82 -18.54 1.59 -13.78
C ILE A 82 -18.27 2.25 -12.43
N LEU A 83 -17.96 1.45 -11.41
CA LEU A 83 -17.61 1.96 -10.07
C LEU A 83 -16.35 2.83 -10.12
N ALA A 84 -15.32 2.42 -10.86
CA ALA A 84 -14.12 3.22 -11.04
C ALA A 84 -14.42 4.58 -11.67
N ARG A 85 -15.29 4.65 -12.68
CA ARG A 85 -15.71 5.93 -13.32
C ARG A 85 -16.50 6.83 -12.37
N LEU A 86 -17.40 6.26 -11.55
CA LEU A 86 -18.21 7.02 -10.59
C LEU A 86 -17.37 7.57 -9.43
N PHE A 87 -16.40 6.81 -8.94
CA PHE A 87 -15.55 7.22 -7.81
C PHE A 87 -14.22 7.90 -8.23
N ALA A 88 -13.86 7.88 -9.51
CA ALA A 88 -12.72 8.62 -10.05
C ALA A 88 -12.73 10.12 -9.73
N PRO A 89 -13.83 10.87 -9.96
CA PRO A 89 -13.85 12.31 -9.68
C PRO A 89 -13.72 12.61 -8.17
N LEU A 90 -14.25 11.76 -7.29
CA LEU A 90 -14.10 11.92 -5.83
C LEU A 90 -12.67 11.66 -5.34
N ARG A 91 -11.89 10.83 -6.04
CA ARG A 91 -10.51 10.53 -5.67
C ARG A 91 -9.56 11.72 -5.92
N VAL A 92 -9.89 12.57 -6.90
CA VAL A 92 -9.13 13.80 -7.22
C VAL A 92 -9.58 15.00 -6.39
N LEU A 93 -10.83 15.02 -5.92
CA LEU A 93 -11.39 16.17 -5.17
C LEU A 93 -10.97 16.20 -3.68
N LYS A 94 -10.69 15.05 -3.07
CA LYS A 94 -10.29 14.95 -1.65
C LYS A 94 -8.91 15.52 -1.27
N PRO A 95 -7.82 15.42 -2.05
CA PRO A 95 -6.53 15.98 -1.66
C PRO A 95 -6.56 17.50 -1.50
N LEU A 96 -7.44 18.21 -2.22
CA LEU A 96 -7.54 19.66 -2.15
C LEU A 96 -8.06 20.14 -0.78
N HIS A 97 -9.04 19.44 -0.21
CA HIS A 97 -9.54 19.76 1.13
C HIS A 97 -8.53 19.43 2.23
N ALA A 98 -7.83 18.29 2.12
CA ALA A 98 -6.80 17.90 3.07
C ALA A 98 -5.64 18.91 3.09
N ALA A 99 -5.19 19.35 1.91
CA ALA A 99 -4.16 20.39 1.79
C ALA A 99 -4.61 21.73 2.40
N GLY A 100 -5.87 22.14 2.16
CA GLY A 100 -6.43 23.36 2.73
C GLY A 100 -6.44 23.36 4.26
N VAL A 101 -6.88 22.26 4.89
CA VAL A 101 -6.90 22.13 6.36
C VAL A 101 -5.49 22.19 6.95
N ILE A 102 -4.52 21.51 6.31
CA ILE A 102 -3.12 21.53 6.76
C ILE A 102 -2.54 22.95 6.64
N MET A 103 -2.78 23.65 5.54
CA MET A 103 -2.30 25.02 5.34
C MET A 103 -2.87 25.99 6.38
N VAL A 104 -4.17 25.92 6.66
CA VAL A 104 -4.80 26.76 7.68
C VAL A 104 -4.21 26.46 9.08
N ALA A 105 -4.02 25.19 9.42
CA ALA A 105 -3.42 24.80 10.70
C ALA A 105 -1.97 25.31 10.84
N LEU A 106 -1.15 25.20 9.78
CA LEU A 106 0.21 25.72 9.76
C LEU A 106 0.23 27.25 9.87
N CYS A 107 -0.62 27.97 9.14
CA CYS A 107 -0.72 29.42 9.23
C CYS A 107 -1.11 29.88 10.65
N LEU A 108 -2.09 29.23 11.27
CA LEU A 108 -2.52 29.55 12.63
C LEU A 108 -1.42 29.25 13.66
N GLY A 109 -0.72 28.13 13.51
CA GLY A 109 0.42 27.77 14.37
C GLY A 109 1.59 28.74 14.23
N MET A 110 1.93 29.13 12.99
CA MET A 110 2.98 30.12 12.73
C MET A 110 2.60 31.49 13.31
N LEU A 111 1.37 31.95 13.12
CA LEU A 111 0.92 33.25 13.59
C LEU A 111 0.95 33.34 15.13
N THR A 112 0.47 32.31 15.82
CA THR A 112 0.50 32.24 17.28
C THR A 112 1.93 32.08 17.82
N GLY A 113 2.76 31.26 17.16
CA GLY A 113 4.18 31.09 17.52
C GLY A 113 5.00 32.37 17.36
N SER A 114 4.83 33.11 16.26
CA SER A 114 5.50 34.39 16.04
C SER A 114 5.08 35.44 17.08
N ASN A 115 3.79 35.51 17.42
CA ASN A 115 3.28 36.43 18.43
C ASN A 115 3.91 36.19 19.81
N LEU A 116 4.06 34.92 20.21
CA LEU A 116 4.73 34.55 21.46
C LEU A 116 6.20 34.99 21.45
N LEU A 117 6.90 34.82 20.34
CA LEU A 117 8.31 35.22 20.20
C LEU A 117 8.49 36.74 20.32
N TYR A 118 7.58 37.53 19.73
CA TYR A 118 7.55 38.99 19.89
C TYR A 118 7.33 39.40 21.34
N SER A 119 6.47 38.68 22.08
CA SER A 119 6.25 38.96 23.51
C SER A 119 7.48 38.69 24.36
N PHE A 120 8.31 37.69 24.03
CA PHE A 120 9.54 37.39 24.77
C PHE A 120 10.68 38.38 24.44
N ASN A 121 10.83 38.78 23.18
CA ASN A 121 11.83 39.78 22.79
C ASN A 121 11.49 41.21 23.24
N GLY A 122 10.27 41.46 23.71
CA GLY A 122 9.84 42.74 24.31
C GLY A 122 10.22 42.91 25.79
N ILE A 123 10.80 41.89 26.44
CA ILE A 123 11.23 41.98 27.84
C ILE A 123 12.65 42.57 27.89
N HIS A 124 12.74 43.89 27.69
CA HIS A 124 13.77 44.68 28.36
C HIS A 124 13.37 44.71 29.85
N LEU A 125 14.04 43.95 30.71
CA LEU A 125 13.93 44.16 32.16
C LEU A 125 14.70 45.45 32.50
N PRO A 126 14.02 46.52 32.95
CA PRO A 126 14.71 47.68 33.48
C PRO A 126 15.33 47.33 34.84
N GLN A 127 16.62 47.61 34.95
CA GLN A 127 17.34 47.79 36.20
C GLN A 127 16.65 48.90 37.00
N GLN A 128 16.09 48.57 38.17
CA GLN A 128 15.61 49.57 39.13
C GLN A 128 16.01 49.17 40.55
N ASP A 129 17.25 49.54 40.87
CA ASP A 129 17.67 49.91 42.20
C ASP A 129 16.66 50.97 42.72
N ASP A 130 15.87 50.68 43.76
CA ASP A 130 15.19 51.66 44.67
C ASP A 130 14.02 51.05 45.49
N VAL A 131 14.22 49.93 46.21
CA VAL A 131 13.24 49.46 47.21
C VAL A 131 13.81 49.38 48.63
N VAL A 132 15.07 49.77 48.83
CA VAL A 132 15.77 49.61 50.12
C VAL A 132 15.71 50.89 50.98
N SER A 133 15.31 52.03 50.43
CA SER A 133 15.24 53.32 51.16
C SER A 133 13.81 53.86 51.29
N LEU A 134 12.79 53.22 50.70
CA LEU A 134 11.40 53.66 50.84
C LEU A 134 10.77 53.10 52.12
N VAL A 135 11.25 53.73 53.20
CA VAL A 135 10.42 54.25 54.28
C VAL A 135 10.10 53.22 55.35
N PHE A 136 11.14 52.86 56.10
CA PHE A 136 10.97 52.66 57.53
C PHE A 136 10.42 53.97 58.16
N GLY A 137 9.26 53.89 58.83
CA GLY A 137 9.02 54.60 60.09
C GLY A 137 7.75 55.46 60.22
N ASN A 138 6.90 55.05 61.19
CA ASN A 138 5.90 55.83 61.98
C ASN A 138 4.56 56.14 61.26
N ASN A 139 3.37 56.10 61.87
CA ASN A 139 2.94 55.98 63.27
C ASN A 139 1.41 55.68 63.31
N SER A 140 0.92 55.11 64.42
CA SER A 140 -0.42 55.26 65.05
C SER A 140 -1.67 55.33 64.14
N SER A 141 -2.74 54.54 64.30
CA SER A 141 -3.46 54.16 65.51
C SER A 141 -4.65 53.28 65.10
N ASP A 142 -4.79 52.08 65.64
CA ASP A 142 -5.98 51.72 66.44
C ASP A 142 -5.78 50.37 67.14
N PRO A 143 -5.89 50.31 68.49
CA PRO A 143 -5.56 49.12 69.28
C PRO A 143 -6.80 48.45 69.87
N ALA A 144 -7.17 47.29 69.35
CA ALA A 144 -7.97 46.26 70.03
C ALA A 144 -7.93 45.05 69.09
N SER A 145 -7.61 43.83 69.45
CA SER A 145 -7.41 43.11 70.70
C SER A 145 -6.69 41.83 70.27
N PHE A 146 -5.54 41.53 70.85
CA PHE A 146 -5.39 40.45 71.82
C PHE A 146 -5.83 39.05 71.33
N ASP A 147 -4.81 38.18 71.30
CA ASP A 147 -4.85 36.76 71.66
C ASP A 147 -5.91 35.87 71.04
N PHE A 148 -5.45 34.93 70.20
CA PHE A 148 -5.77 33.53 70.45
C PHE A 148 -4.69 32.57 69.96
N LEU A 149 -3.77 32.29 70.88
CA LEU A 149 -3.23 30.96 71.22
C LEU A 149 -3.68 29.75 70.38
N TYR A 150 -2.66 28.98 69.98
CA TYR A 150 -2.54 27.54 70.30
C TYR A 150 -3.46 26.57 69.55
N LYS A 151 -2.89 25.65 68.77
CA LYS A 151 -2.43 24.34 69.27
C LYS A 151 -2.16 23.39 68.11
N ASP A 152 -1.09 22.62 68.27
CA ASP A 152 -0.80 21.32 67.67
C ASP A 152 -2.04 20.45 67.44
N ASP A 153 -1.98 19.52 66.48
CA ASP A 153 -1.68 18.11 66.80
C ASP A 153 -1.88 17.18 65.58
N GLN A 154 -1.06 16.12 65.57
CA GLN A 154 -1.20 14.82 64.89
C GLN A 154 -0.89 14.75 63.38
N GLY A 155 -0.04 13.85 62.89
CA GLY A 155 0.66 12.73 63.51
C GLY A 155 1.07 11.78 62.39
N ASN A 156 2.34 11.36 62.33
CA ASN A 156 2.74 10.18 61.56
C ASN A 156 3.82 9.41 62.32
N ARG A 157 3.66 8.09 62.24
CA ARG A 157 4.23 7.01 63.05
C ARG A 157 5.75 6.90 63.05
#